data_AF-A0A1Q6WHE8-F1
#
_entry.id   AF-A0A1Q6WHE8-F1
#
_cell.length_a   1.000
_cell.length_b   1.000
_cell.length_c   1.000
_cell.angle_alpha   90.00
_cell.angle_beta   90.00
_cell.angle_gamma   90.00
#
_symmetry.space_group_name_H-M   'P 1'
#
loop_
_entity.id
_entity.type
_entity.pdbx_description
1 polymer ?
#
loop_
_entity_poly.entity_id
_entity_poly.type
_entity_poly.pdbx_seq_one_letter_code
_entity_poly.pdbx_strand_id
1 'polypeptide(L)'
;MFVPTKAFLTKGVGRHKEKLTSFEMALRDAHLANFNLVRVSSIFPPHCELVDREEGLSMLQPGQVVFAVIAESSTNEPSRLVAASIGVAMPADPSHHGYISEHHSYGQNEVTSGEYAEDLAASMLATVLGVPFDPEKAWDERREQWLLSGDIVRTMNVTSTAECGDDGRWTTVVSAVCFCG
;
A
#
# COMPACT_ATOMS: atom_id res chain seq x y z
N MET A 1 -15.97 18.12 -9.06
CA MET A 1 -14.76 17.31 -9.35
C MET A 1 -14.60 16.35 -8.18
N PHE A 2 -14.34 15.07 -8.43
CA PHE A 2 -14.26 14.04 -7.38
C PHE A 2 -12.78 13.78 -7.06
N VAL A 3 -12.27 14.44 -6.02
CA VAL A 3 -10.89 14.30 -5.53
C VAL A 3 -10.97 14.01 -4.02
N PRO A 4 -10.48 12.86 -3.54
CA PRO A 4 -10.50 12.55 -2.12
C PRO A 4 -9.66 13.53 -1.32
N THR A 5 -10.15 13.87 -0.13
CA THR A 5 -9.44 14.78 0.79
C THR A 5 -8.67 14.03 1.88
N LYS A 6 -8.97 12.75 2.10
CA LYS A 6 -8.31 11.91 3.07
C LYS A 6 -8.01 10.52 2.52
N ALA A 7 -7.02 9.89 3.13
CA ALA A 7 -6.71 8.50 2.89
C ALA A 7 -6.25 7.82 4.17
N PHE A 8 -6.41 6.50 4.24
CA PHE A 8 -5.86 5.70 5.33
C PHE A 8 -5.21 4.44 4.79
N LEU A 9 -4.22 3.94 5.52
CA LEU A 9 -3.52 2.69 5.23
C LEU A 9 -4.17 1.55 5.99
N THR A 10 -4.30 0.39 5.35
CA THR A 10 -4.75 -0.83 6.01
C THR A 10 -4.10 -2.06 5.43
N LYS A 11 -4.10 -3.15 6.20
CA LYS A 11 -3.57 -4.44 5.80
C LYS A 11 -4.32 -5.57 6.48
N GLY A 12 -4.27 -6.75 5.87
CA GLY A 12 -4.88 -7.94 6.45
C GLY A 12 -4.34 -9.24 5.90
N VAL A 13 -4.65 -10.32 6.61
CA VAL A 13 -4.31 -11.71 6.27
C VAL A 13 -5.57 -12.56 6.34
N GLY A 14 -5.75 -13.43 5.34
CA GLY A 14 -6.86 -14.38 5.29
C GLY A 14 -6.40 -15.78 4.94
N ARG A 15 -7.03 -16.78 5.54
CA ARG A 15 -6.71 -18.20 5.31
C ARG A 15 -7.95 -19.04 5.11
N HIS A 16 -8.05 -19.74 3.99
CA HIS A 16 -9.22 -20.57 3.68
C HIS A 16 -8.89 -21.70 2.71
N LYS A 17 -9.72 -22.74 2.65
CA LYS A 17 -9.57 -23.82 1.66
C LYS A 17 -9.72 -23.33 0.22
N GLU A 18 -10.55 -22.31 0.03
CA GLU A 18 -10.84 -21.67 -1.25
C GLU A 18 -10.10 -20.32 -1.36
N LYS A 19 -9.45 -20.07 -2.49
CA LYS A 19 -8.66 -18.85 -2.75
C LYS A 19 -9.49 -17.56 -2.65
N LEU A 20 -10.72 -17.57 -3.21
CA LEU A 20 -11.58 -16.39 -3.17
C LEU A 20 -11.97 -16.03 -1.73
N THR A 21 -12.29 -17.03 -0.93
CA THR A 21 -12.66 -16.82 0.47
C THR A 21 -11.45 -16.43 1.33
N SER A 22 -10.24 -16.91 1.03
CA SER A 22 -9.04 -16.42 1.73
C SER A 22 -8.79 -14.94 1.43
N PHE A 23 -9.08 -14.49 0.21
CA PHE A 23 -9.07 -13.06 -0.13
C PHE A 23 -10.14 -12.27 0.65
N GLU A 24 -11.39 -12.74 0.71
CA GLU A 24 -12.42 -12.06 1.53
C GLU A 24 -12.06 -12.00 3.01
N MET A 25 -11.43 -13.05 3.56
CA MET A 25 -10.94 -13.04 4.94
C MET A 25 -9.83 -12.01 5.13
N ALA A 26 -8.92 -11.85 4.16
CA ALA A 26 -7.89 -10.82 4.20
C ALA A 26 -8.50 -9.41 4.15
N LEU A 27 -9.53 -9.19 3.33
CA LEU A 27 -10.29 -7.93 3.31
C LEU A 27 -11.01 -7.69 4.63
N ARG A 28 -11.53 -8.74 5.30
CA ARG A 28 -12.19 -8.60 6.60
C ARG A 28 -11.20 -8.20 7.69
N ASP A 29 -10.03 -8.83 7.72
CA ASP A 29 -8.93 -8.49 8.62
C ASP A 29 -8.42 -7.05 8.38
N ALA A 30 -8.42 -6.61 7.12
CA ALA A 30 -8.13 -5.23 6.73
C ALA A 30 -9.28 -4.23 6.97
N HIS A 31 -10.43 -4.66 7.50
CA HIS A 31 -11.64 -3.85 7.68
C HIS A 31 -12.20 -3.22 6.39
N LEU A 32 -12.05 -3.91 5.25
CA LEU A 32 -12.54 -3.47 3.94
C LEU A 32 -13.67 -4.33 3.37
N ALA A 33 -13.97 -5.49 3.97
CA ALA A 33 -14.91 -6.47 3.42
C ALA A 33 -16.37 -5.98 3.30
N ASN A 34 -16.74 -4.92 4.01
CA ASN A 34 -18.09 -4.34 3.98
C ASN A 34 -18.27 -3.25 2.91
N PHE A 35 -17.26 -2.97 2.08
CA PHE A 35 -17.31 -1.94 1.03
C PHE A 35 -17.26 -2.52 -0.38
N ASN A 36 -17.73 -1.74 -1.37
CA ASN A 36 -17.53 -2.04 -2.79
C ASN A 36 -16.23 -1.38 -3.26
N LEU A 37 -15.13 -2.14 -3.30
CA LEU A 37 -13.80 -1.61 -3.61
C LEU A 37 -13.61 -1.41 -5.12
N VAL A 38 -13.20 -0.21 -5.51
CA VAL A 38 -12.76 0.13 -6.87
C VAL A 38 -11.26 0.35 -6.84
N ARG A 39 -10.52 -0.52 -7.54
CA ARG A 39 -9.07 -0.36 -7.70
C ARG A 39 -8.78 0.85 -8.58
N VAL A 40 -8.00 1.78 -8.07
CA VAL A 40 -7.51 2.96 -8.81
C VAL A 40 -6.00 2.92 -8.97
N SER A 41 -5.47 3.78 -9.83
CA SER A 41 -4.04 3.89 -10.09
C SER A 41 -3.26 4.55 -8.95
N SER A 42 -1.97 4.68 -9.16
CA SER A 42 -0.90 5.05 -8.24
C SER A 42 -0.75 6.53 -7.84
N ILE A 43 -1.81 7.34 -7.83
CA ILE A 43 -1.69 8.78 -7.52
C ILE A 43 -2.22 9.09 -6.12
N PHE A 44 -1.40 9.73 -5.30
CA PHE A 44 -1.83 10.28 -4.02
C PHE A 44 -2.30 11.74 -4.22
N PRO A 45 -3.57 12.08 -3.98
CA PRO A 45 -4.10 13.37 -4.40
C PRO A 45 -3.42 14.58 -3.72
N PRO A 46 -3.32 15.74 -4.41
CA PRO A 46 -2.89 16.99 -3.79
C PRO A 46 -3.77 17.33 -2.59
N HIS A 47 -3.16 17.90 -1.55
CA HIS A 47 -3.80 18.26 -0.27
C HIS A 47 -4.50 17.10 0.48
N CYS A 48 -4.36 15.85 0.04
CA CYS A 48 -4.93 14.71 0.72
C CYS A 48 -4.18 14.45 2.03
N GLU A 49 -4.92 14.26 3.11
CA GLU A 49 -4.34 13.96 4.42
C GLU A 49 -4.34 12.45 4.68
N LEU A 50 -3.22 11.93 5.21
CA LEU A 50 -3.18 10.57 5.73
C LEU A 50 -3.66 10.56 7.18
N VAL A 51 -4.81 9.94 7.41
CA VAL A 51 -5.41 9.74 8.73
C VAL A 51 -5.22 8.29 9.21
N ASP A 52 -5.45 8.05 10.50
CA ASP A 52 -5.50 6.68 11.01
C ASP A 52 -6.69 5.91 10.42
N ARG A 53 -6.60 4.58 10.48
CA ARG A 53 -7.60 3.70 9.90
C ARG A 53 -8.97 3.90 10.55
N GLU A 54 -9.02 4.05 11.87
CA GLU A 54 -10.26 4.21 12.61
C GLU A 54 -10.97 5.52 12.27
N GLU A 55 -10.23 6.63 12.17
CA GLU A 55 -10.74 7.90 11.65
C GLU A 55 -11.26 7.75 10.21
N GLY A 56 -10.45 7.18 9.31
CA GLY A 56 -10.82 6.99 7.91
C GLY A 56 -12.06 6.12 7.72
N LEU A 57 -12.19 5.03 8.47
CA LEU A 57 -13.35 4.15 8.47
C LEU A 57 -14.61 4.84 9.02
N SER A 58 -14.48 5.77 9.98
CA SER A 58 -15.62 6.51 10.52
C SER A 58 -16.32 7.41 9.48
N MET A 59 -15.62 7.71 8.38
CA MET A 59 -16.12 8.52 7.25
C MET A 59 -16.76 7.68 6.15
N LEU A 60 -16.75 6.35 6.29
CA LEU A 60 -17.26 5.42 5.29
C LEU A 60 -18.50 4.68 5.81
N GLN A 61 -19.37 4.28 4.89
CA GLN A 61 -20.57 3.51 5.20
C GLN A 61 -20.52 2.11 4.58
N PRO A 62 -21.02 1.06 5.26
CA PRO A 62 -21.16 -0.26 4.65
C PRO A 62 -21.91 -0.18 3.31
N GLY A 63 -21.39 -0.85 2.29
CA GLY A 63 -21.91 -0.85 0.91
C GLY A 63 -21.44 0.33 0.04
N GLN A 64 -20.75 1.32 0.61
CA GLN A 64 -20.21 2.45 -0.16
C GLN A 64 -19.19 1.98 -1.21
N VAL A 65 -19.17 2.65 -2.35
CA VAL A 65 -18.10 2.52 -3.36
C VAL A 65 -16.87 3.25 -2.83
N VAL A 66 -15.80 2.51 -2.56
CA VAL A 66 -14.56 3.03 -1.99
C VAL A 66 -13.44 2.83 -3.00
N PHE A 67 -12.81 3.94 -3.39
CA PHE A 67 -11.65 3.90 -4.28
C PHE A 67 -10.40 3.59 -3.46
N ALA A 68 -9.59 2.64 -3.92
CA ALA A 68 -8.41 2.21 -3.20
C ALA A 68 -7.31 1.73 -4.15
N VAL A 69 -6.06 1.85 -3.72
CA VAL A 69 -4.93 1.14 -4.31
C VAL A 69 -4.69 -0.10 -3.46
N ILE A 70 -4.61 -1.30 -4.06
CA ILE A 70 -4.67 -2.58 -3.33
C ILE A 70 -3.63 -3.56 -3.87
N ALA A 71 -2.57 -3.75 -3.08
CA ALA A 71 -1.64 -4.85 -3.26
C ALA A 71 -2.23 -6.13 -2.65
N GLU A 72 -2.19 -7.22 -3.42
CA GLU A 72 -2.70 -8.53 -3.04
C GLU A 72 -1.70 -9.60 -3.46
N SER A 73 -1.44 -10.56 -2.57
CA SER A 73 -0.69 -11.76 -2.93
C SER A 73 -1.24 -12.98 -2.20
N SER A 74 -1.16 -14.15 -2.84
CA SER A 74 -1.77 -15.38 -2.33
C SER A 74 -0.99 -16.62 -2.73
N THR A 75 -0.96 -17.60 -1.83
CA THR A 75 -0.26 -18.88 -2.04
C THR A 75 -0.99 -20.01 -1.31
N ASN A 76 -0.87 -21.23 -1.81
CA ASN A 76 -1.21 -22.47 -1.11
C ASN A 76 0.01 -23.41 -1.01
N GLU A 77 1.21 -22.91 -1.32
CA GLU A 77 2.46 -23.65 -1.21
C GLU A 77 2.95 -23.63 0.24
N PRO A 78 3.08 -24.78 0.92
CA PRO A 78 3.50 -24.85 2.32
C PRO A 78 4.83 -24.12 2.58
N SER A 79 4.92 -23.44 3.71
CA SER A 79 6.08 -22.64 4.15
C SER A 79 6.48 -21.48 3.24
N ARG A 80 5.73 -21.20 2.16
CA ARG A 80 5.97 -20.03 1.33
C ARG A 80 5.51 -18.79 2.07
N LEU A 81 6.46 -17.89 2.33
CA LEU A 81 6.17 -16.54 2.83
C LEU A 81 5.61 -15.71 1.68
N VAL A 82 4.42 -15.15 1.87
CA VAL A 82 3.76 -14.27 0.92
C VAL A 82 3.72 -12.84 1.46
N ALA A 83 3.95 -11.84 0.61
CA ALA A 83 3.97 -10.43 0.98
C ALA A 83 3.15 -9.56 0.00
N ALA A 84 2.46 -8.56 0.54
CA ALA A 84 1.83 -7.47 -0.19
C ALA A 84 2.16 -6.15 0.50
N SER A 85 2.60 -5.15 -0.27
CA SER A 85 3.07 -3.86 0.24
C SER A 85 2.50 -2.72 -0.58
N ILE A 86 2.13 -1.65 0.12
CA ILE A 86 1.86 -0.35 -0.49
C ILE A 86 2.89 0.65 0.01
N GLY A 87 3.57 1.34 -0.89
CA GLY A 87 4.40 2.50 -0.58
C GLY A 87 3.68 3.79 -0.91
N VAL A 88 3.90 4.85 -0.14
CA VAL A 88 3.36 6.19 -0.38
C VAL A 88 4.48 7.22 -0.25
N ALA A 89 4.59 8.10 -1.23
CA ALA A 89 5.50 9.24 -1.22
C ALA A 89 4.71 10.53 -1.45
N MET A 90 4.91 11.53 -0.58
CA MET A 90 4.23 12.81 -0.64
C MET A 90 5.25 13.95 -0.82
N PRO A 91 5.01 14.87 -1.78
CA PRO A 91 5.89 16.01 -2.02
C PRO A 91 5.83 17.02 -0.88
N ALA A 92 6.81 17.91 -0.83
CA ALA A 92 6.85 19.02 0.12
C ALA A 92 5.78 20.07 -0.16
N ASP A 93 5.55 20.35 -1.44
CA ASP A 93 4.48 21.24 -1.89
C ASP A 93 3.18 20.44 -2.01
N PRO A 94 2.18 20.68 -1.15
CA PRO A 94 0.94 19.92 -1.14
C PRO A 94 0.04 20.19 -2.35
N SER A 95 0.37 21.18 -3.20
CA SER A 95 -0.32 21.41 -4.47
C SER A 95 0.07 20.39 -5.56
N HIS A 96 1.19 19.70 -5.39
CA HIS A 96 1.60 18.58 -6.23
C HIS A 96 1.00 17.28 -5.70
N HIS A 97 0.73 16.34 -6.61
CA HIS A 97 0.29 15.02 -6.21
C HIS A 97 1.47 14.19 -5.70
N GLY A 98 1.21 13.29 -4.77
CA GLY A 98 2.15 12.22 -4.40
C GLY A 98 2.03 11.01 -5.30
N TYR A 99 2.74 9.96 -4.93
CA TYR A 99 2.76 8.68 -5.64
C TYR A 99 2.52 7.51 -4.69
N ILE A 100 1.84 6.49 -5.19
CA ILE A 100 1.56 5.24 -4.48
C ILE A 100 2.13 4.10 -5.30
N SER A 101 2.88 3.19 -4.68
CA SER A 101 3.39 1.99 -5.33
C SER A 101 2.69 0.76 -4.75
N GLU A 102 2.58 -0.28 -5.58
CA GLU A 102 2.12 -1.61 -5.19
C GLU A 102 3.27 -2.58 -5.39
N HIS A 103 3.49 -3.44 -4.40
CA HIS A 103 4.47 -4.53 -4.51
C HIS A 103 3.89 -5.81 -3.94
N HIS A 104 4.17 -6.92 -4.62
CA HIS A 104 3.69 -8.25 -4.27
C HIS A 104 4.83 -9.23 -4.51
N SER A 105 5.14 -10.04 -3.51
CA SER A 105 6.31 -10.89 -3.56
C SER A 105 6.15 -12.16 -2.73
N TYR A 106 7.13 -13.04 -2.89
CA TYR A 106 7.27 -14.25 -2.10
C TYR A 106 8.69 -14.33 -1.55
N GLY A 107 8.84 -14.85 -0.33
CA GLY A 107 10.14 -14.99 0.32
C GLY A 107 10.73 -13.69 0.87
N GLN A 108 10.06 -12.54 0.69
CA GLN A 108 10.45 -11.29 1.33
C GLN A 108 9.72 -11.13 2.68
N ASN A 109 10.45 -10.71 3.70
CA ASN A 109 9.86 -10.33 4.98
C ASN A 109 9.20 -8.94 4.89
N GLU A 110 8.50 -8.55 5.96
CA GLU A 110 7.74 -7.29 6.03
C GLU A 110 8.61 -6.06 5.76
N VAL A 111 9.84 -6.04 6.30
CA VAL A 111 10.78 -4.92 6.16
C VAL A 111 11.24 -4.79 4.71
N THR A 112 11.79 -5.86 4.13
CA THR A 112 12.33 -5.83 2.76
C THR A 112 11.25 -5.52 1.72
N SER A 113 10.05 -6.10 1.87
CA SER A 113 8.93 -5.83 0.93
C SER A 113 8.42 -4.40 1.08
N GLY A 114 8.35 -3.89 2.32
CA GLY A 114 7.90 -2.52 2.62
C GLY A 114 8.86 -1.45 2.14
N GLU A 115 10.16 -1.60 2.41
CA GLU A 115 11.21 -0.69 1.96
C GLU A 115 11.26 -0.63 0.43
N TYR A 116 11.12 -1.77 -0.25
CA TYR A 116 11.05 -1.81 -1.71
C TYR A 116 9.85 -1.03 -2.26
N ALA A 117 8.67 -1.18 -1.66
CA ALA A 117 7.49 -0.43 -2.07
C ALA A 117 7.67 1.08 -1.80
N GLU A 118 8.16 1.46 -0.62
CA GLU A 118 8.44 2.85 -0.26
C GLU A 118 9.41 3.51 -1.25
N ASP A 119 10.50 2.80 -1.59
CA ASP A 119 11.48 3.23 -2.57
C ASP A 119 10.89 3.43 -3.96
N LEU A 120 10.06 2.49 -4.39
CA LEU A 120 9.40 2.58 -5.68
C LEU A 120 8.48 3.82 -5.74
N ALA A 121 7.69 4.10 -4.69
CA ALA A 121 6.82 5.27 -4.65
C ALA A 121 7.62 6.58 -4.71
N ALA A 122 8.69 6.67 -3.94
CA ALA A 122 9.52 7.86 -3.87
C ALA A 122 10.35 8.09 -5.15
N SER A 123 10.85 7.02 -5.77
CA SER A 123 11.54 7.09 -7.07
C SER A 123 10.60 7.59 -8.18
N MET A 124 9.35 7.12 -8.19
CA MET A 124 8.34 7.58 -9.14
C MET A 124 7.99 9.05 -8.93
N LEU A 125 7.86 9.49 -7.67
CA LEU A 125 7.64 10.90 -7.33
C LEU A 125 8.82 11.77 -7.76
N ALA A 126 10.05 11.36 -7.48
CA ALA A 126 11.28 12.07 -7.85
C ALA A 126 11.35 12.33 -9.37
N THR A 127 10.95 11.35 -10.18
CA THR A 127 10.88 11.48 -11.65
C THR A 127 9.89 12.56 -12.08
N VAL A 128 8.73 12.65 -11.41
CA VAL A 128 7.71 13.69 -11.69
C VAL A 128 8.19 15.09 -11.27
N LEU A 129 8.92 15.18 -10.15
CA LEU A 129 9.47 16.44 -9.64
C LEU A 129 10.75 16.89 -10.35
N GLY A 130 11.31 16.06 -11.24
CA GLY A 130 12.56 16.36 -11.94
C GLY A 130 13.81 16.30 -11.05
N VAL A 131 13.74 15.60 -9.93
CA VAL A 131 14.88 15.41 -9.02
C VAL A 131 15.85 14.41 -9.67
N PRO A 132 17.17 14.69 -9.69
CA PRO A 132 18.16 13.77 -10.26
C PRO A 132 18.10 12.40 -9.60
N PHE A 133 17.78 11.38 -10.39
CA PHE A 133 17.61 10.00 -9.96
C PHE A 133 18.75 9.14 -10.52
N ASP A 134 19.44 8.42 -9.63
CA ASP A 134 20.44 7.41 -10.00
C ASP A 134 19.96 6.04 -9.51
N PRO A 135 19.51 5.14 -10.43
CA PRO A 135 18.98 3.83 -10.06
C PRO A 135 20.02 2.88 -9.46
N GLU A 136 21.32 3.15 -9.64
CA GLU A 136 22.40 2.27 -9.18
C GLU A 136 22.76 2.51 -7.69
N LYS A 137 22.22 3.57 -7.07
CA LYS A 137 22.48 3.88 -5.66
C LYS A 137 21.67 3.01 -4.72
N ALA A 138 22.28 2.68 -3.57
CA ALA A 138 21.61 1.97 -2.50
C ALA A 138 20.38 2.75 -1.99
N TRP A 139 19.38 2.03 -1.49
CA TRP A 139 18.14 2.61 -0.95
C TRP A 139 18.41 3.70 0.09
N ASP A 140 19.24 3.41 1.09
CA ASP A 140 19.53 4.34 2.18
C ASP A 140 20.14 5.65 1.67
N GLU A 141 21.03 5.56 0.67
CA GLU A 141 21.65 6.73 0.04
C GLU A 141 20.63 7.56 -0.76
N ARG A 142 19.71 6.89 -1.49
CA ARG A 142 18.64 7.56 -2.23
C ARG A 142 17.65 8.26 -1.28
N ARG A 143 17.25 7.57 -0.21
CA ARG A 143 16.36 8.10 0.81
C ARG A 143 16.95 9.33 1.49
N GLU A 144 18.22 9.27 1.87
CA GLU A 144 18.92 10.41 2.46
C GLU A 144 19.00 11.58 1.47
N GLN A 145 19.32 11.32 0.20
CA GLN A 145 19.37 12.35 -0.84
C GLN A 145 18.03 13.08 -1.02
N TRP A 146 16.91 12.37 -1.00
CA TRP A 146 15.58 12.99 -1.15
C TRP A 146 15.14 13.76 0.09
N LEU A 147 15.42 13.22 1.28
CA LEU A 147 15.15 13.94 2.54
C LEU A 147 15.99 15.21 2.63
N LEU A 148 17.23 15.18 2.13
CA LEU A 148 18.12 16.34 2.06
C LEU A 148 17.73 17.33 0.95
N SER A 149 17.14 16.89 -0.17
CA SER A 149 16.69 17.80 -1.24
C SER A 149 15.52 18.67 -0.77
N GLY A 150 14.73 18.16 0.18
CA GLY A 150 13.57 18.85 0.75
C GLY A 150 12.35 18.82 -0.18
N ASP A 151 12.41 18.14 -1.33
CA ASP A 151 11.32 18.04 -2.30
C ASP A 151 10.32 16.93 -1.93
N ILE A 152 10.79 15.88 -1.24
CA ILE A 152 9.96 14.79 -0.71
C ILE A 152 9.93 14.91 0.81
N VAL A 153 8.76 15.23 1.37
CA VAL A 153 8.62 15.48 2.81
C VAL A 153 8.35 14.22 3.58
N ARG A 154 7.66 13.25 2.98
CA ARG A 154 7.21 12.07 3.71
C ARG A 154 7.07 10.86 2.81
N THR A 155 7.74 9.79 3.20
CA THR A 155 7.57 8.44 2.66
C THR A 155 7.10 7.51 3.77
N MET A 156 6.29 6.52 3.42
CA MET A 156 5.92 5.44 4.32
C MET A 156 5.42 4.23 3.53
N ASN A 157 5.23 3.12 4.22
CA ASN A 157 4.61 1.93 3.64
C ASN A 157 3.67 1.23 4.63
N VAL A 158 2.79 0.39 4.08
CA VAL A 158 2.03 -0.62 4.83
C VAL A 158 2.21 -1.99 4.17
N THR A 159 2.69 -2.94 4.96
CA THR A 159 3.06 -4.28 4.44
C THR A 159 2.42 -5.39 5.25
N SER A 160 1.79 -6.32 4.55
CA SER A 160 1.23 -7.56 5.09
C SER A 160 2.08 -8.73 4.64
N THR A 161 2.51 -9.57 5.59
CA THR A 161 3.17 -10.84 5.28
C THR A 161 2.55 -11.98 6.05
N ALA A 162 2.58 -13.18 5.46
CA ALA A 162 2.13 -14.39 6.12
C ALA A 162 2.82 -15.61 5.55
N GLU A 163 3.21 -16.55 6.43
CA GLU A 163 3.64 -17.88 6.00
C GLU A 163 2.42 -18.77 5.76
N CYS A 164 2.47 -19.52 4.66
CA CYS A 164 1.45 -20.51 4.32
C CYS A 164 1.62 -21.78 5.15
N GLY A 165 0.53 -22.25 5.76
CA GLY A 165 0.51 -23.51 6.50
C GLY A 165 0.63 -24.74 5.58
N ASP A 166 0.86 -25.90 6.21
CA ASP A 166 0.98 -27.22 5.59
C ASP A 166 -0.38 -27.95 5.44
N ASP A 167 -1.48 -27.29 5.80
CA ASP A 167 -2.84 -27.84 5.81
C ASP A 167 -3.59 -27.70 4.47
N GLY A 168 -2.89 -27.28 3.41
CA GLY A 168 -3.43 -27.10 2.06
C GLY A 168 -4.39 -25.91 1.91
N ARG A 169 -4.54 -25.04 2.91
CA ARG A 169 -5.32 -23.80 2.80
C ARG A 169 -4.54 -22.74 2.02
N TRP A 170 -5.27 -21.94 1.25
CA TRP A 170 -4.77 -20.68 0.74
C TRP A 170 -4.50 -19.71 1.87
N THR A 171 -3.37 -19.01 1.79
CA THR A 171 -3.04 -17.83 2.57
C THR A 171 -2.99 -16.63 1.63
N THR A 172 -3.73 -15.58 1.97
CA THR A 172 -3.81 -14.34 1.20
C THR A 172 -3.45 -13.17 2.09
N VAL A 173 -2.64 -12.26 1.58
CA VAL A 173 -2.25 -11.01 2.24
C VAL A 173 -2.69 -9.84 1.38
N VAL A 174 -3.18 -8.79 2.03
CA VAL A 174 -3.60 -7.55 1.39
C VAL A 174 -2.98 -6.37 2.11
N SER A 175 -2.54 -5.38 1.35
CA SER A 175 -2.19 -4.04 1.82
C SER A 175 -2.88 -3.02 0.92
N ALA A 176 -3.41 -1.94 1.49
CA ALA A 176 -4.17 -0.95 0.73
C ALA A 176 -3.99 0.48 1.25
N VAL A 177 -4.10 1.44 0.34
CA VAL A 177 -4.47 2.84 0.63
C VAL A 177 -5.93 3.01 0.21
N CYS A 178 -6.79 3.39 1.15
CA CYS A 178 -8.20 3.66 0.87
C CYS A 178 -8.47 5.15 0.95
N PHE A 179 -9.19 5.68 -0.04
CA PHE A 179 -9.56 7.08 -0.11
C PHE A 179 -10.91 7.35 0.53
N CYS A 180 -11.00 8.41 1.32
CA CYS A 180 -12.21 8.87 1.99
C CYS A 180 -12.27 10.41 2.05
N GLY A 181 -13.40 10.94 2.50
CA GLY A 181 -13.61 12.40 2.64
C GLY A 181 -13.94 13.10 1.33
#